data_AF-A0A374AX85-F1
#
_entry.id   AF-A0A374AX85-F1
#
_cell.length_a   1.000
_cell.length_b   1.000
_cell.length_c   1.000
_cell.angle_alpha   90.00
_cell.angle_beta   90.00
_cell.angle_gamma   90.00
#
_symmetry.space_group_name_H-M   'P 1'
#
loop_
_entity.id
_entity.type
_entity.pdbx_description
1 polymer ?
#
loop_
_entity_poly.entity_id
_entity_poly.type
_entity_poly.pdbx_seq_one_letter_code
_entity_poly.pdbx_strand_id
1 'polypeptide(L)'
;MEIVSQEDAEKALKIIGYYRLRGYSFQLYNNSTQKYILGTKFEDILTLYRLDRKLSDLIFSMISKIEVALKAHLVEALLIHGDALILKDSSIFKEKKIY
;
A
#
# COMPACT_ATOMS: atom_id res chain seq x y z
N MET A 1 26.56 -2.61 -5.45
CA MET A 1 25.39 -3.48 -5.62
C MET A 1 25.72 -4.49 -6.68
N GLU A 2 25.52 -5.76 -6.39
CA GLU A 2 25.75 -6.88 -7.30
C GLU A 2 24.47 -7.17 -8.09
N ILE A 3 24.63 -7.44 -9.39
CA ILE A 3 23.54 -7.83 -10.28
C ILE A 3 23.82 -9.26 -10.74
N VAL A 4 23.01 -10.20 -10.25
CA VAL A 4 23.17 -11.63 -10.57
C VAL A 4 22.67 -11.94 -11.99
N SER A 5 21.56 -11.33 -12.39
CA SER A 5 20.94 -11.46 -13.71
C SER A 5 20.58 -10.08 -14.25
N GLN A 6 21.23 -9.68 -15.34
CA GLN A 6 20.98 -8.37 -15.94
C GLN A 6 19.62 -8.30 -16.63
N GLU A 7 19.20 -9.39 -17.28
CA GLU A 7 17.90 -9.47 -17.94
C GLU A 7 16.74 -9.30 -16.93
N ASP A 8 16.83 -9.94 -15.76
CA ASP A 8 15.81 -9.80 -14.72
C ASP A 8 15.80 -8.40 -14.11
N ALA A 9 16.99 -7.81 -13.94
CA ALA A 9 17.10 -6.44 -13.47
C ALA A 9 16.44 -5.44 -14.43
N GLU A 10 16.68 -5.59 -15.74
CA GLU A 10 16.06 -4.75 -16.77
C GLU A 10 14.54 -4.93 -16.82
N LYS A 11 14.05 -6.18 -16.80
CA LYS A 11 12.61 -6.48 -16.74
C LYS A 11 11.97 -5.86 -15.51
N ALA A 12 12.58 -6.02 -14.34
CA ALA A 12 12.06 -5.46 -13.09
C ALA A 12 12.04 -3.93 -13.12
N LEU A 13 13.09 -3.28 -13.63
CA LEU A 13 13.14 -1.83 -13.78
C LEU A 13 12.09 -1.31 -14.76
N LYS A 14 11.83 -2.04 -15.85
CA LYS A 14 10.80 -1.70 -16.84
C LYS A 14 9.38 -1.81 -16.30
N ILE A 15 9.10 -2.84 -15.49
CA ILE A 15 7.76 -3.12 -14.96
C ILE A 15 7.47 -2.31 -13.68
N ILE A 16 8.41 -2.30 -12.74
CA ILE A 16 8.22 -1.71 -11.40
C ILE A 16 8.63 -0.24 -11.36
N GLY A 17 9.63 0.14 -12.17
CA GLY A 17 10.18 1.49 -12.22
C GLY A 17 11.32 1.72 -11.23
N TYR A 18 12.34 2.44 -11.69
CA TYR A 18 13.54 2.77 -10.90
C TYR A 18 13.20 3.49 -9.59
N TYR A 19 12.36 4.54 -9.62
CA TYR A 19 12.04 5.32 -8.43
C TYR A 19 11.30 4.51 -7.36
N ARG A 20 10.43 3.58 -7.78
CA ARG A 20 9.74 2.68 -6.85
C ARG A 20 10.74 1.76 -6.16
N LEU A 21 11.62 1.12 -6.93
CA LEU A 21 12.66 0.24 -6.38
C LEU A 21 13.67 1.00 -5.51
N ARG A 22 14.01 2.23 -5.88
CA ARG A 22 14.93 3.10 -5.11
C ARG A 22 14.43 3.37 -3.69
N GLY A 23 13.12 3.42 -3.47
CA GLY A 23 12.55 3.54 -2.12
C GLY A 23 12.95 2.40 -1.18
N TYR A 24 13.08 1.18 -1.72
CA TYR A 24 13.48 -0.01 -0.95
C TYR A 24 15.00 -0.14 -0.77
N SER A 25 15.78 0.70 -1.46
CA SER A 25 17.24 0.75 -1.31
C SER A 25 17.70 1.52 -0.06
N PHE A 26 16.82 2.25 0.64
CA PHE A 26 17.21 3.22 1.67
C PHE A 26 18.13 2.63 2.75
N GLN A 27 17.76 1.48 3.31
CA GLN A 27 18.54 0.78 4.34
C GLN A 27 19.78 0.05 3.80
N LEU A 28 19.86 -0.12 2.48
CA LEU A 28 20.94 -0.82 1.79
C LEU A 28 21.93 0.16 1.13
N TYR A 29 21.68 1.47 1.25
CA TYR A 29 22.42 2.53 0.59
C TYR A 29 22.94 3.54 1.62
N ASN A 30 24.24 3.72 1.65
CA ASN A 30 24.87 4.71 2.51
C ASN A 30 24.86 6.07 1.80
N ASN A 31 24.04 7.00 2.31
CA ASN A 31 23.91 8.34 1.74
C ASN A 31 25.18 9.20 1.91
N SER A 32 25.98 8.96 2.95
CA SER A 32 27.23 9.70 3.18
C SER A 32 28.30 9.32 2.18
N THR A 33 28.43 8.02 1.86
CA THR A 33 29.41 7.53 0.89
C THR A 33 28.86 7.42 -0.54
N GLN A 34 27.56 7.66 -0.72
CA GLN A 34 26.82 7.49 -1.97
C GLN A 34 27.01 6.10 -2.62
N LYS A 35 27.15 5.07 -1.79
CA LYS A 35 27.36 3.69 -2.25
C LYS A 35 26.39 2.75 -1.56
N TYR A 36 26.02 1.70 -2.29
CA TYR A 36 25.38 0.54 -1.69
C TYR A 36 26.33 -0.13 -0.70
N ILE A 37 25.78 -0.67 0.38
CA ILE A 37 26.52 -1.51 1.33
C ILE A 37 27.17 -2.67 0.55
N LEU A 38 28.37 -3.07 0.97
CA LEU A 38 29.10 -4.15 0.33
C LEU A 38 28.29 -5.45 0.42
N GLY A 39 28.20 -6.19 -0.69
CA GLY A 39 27.41 -7.42 -0.77
C GLY A 39 25.90 -7.23 -1.02
N THR A 40 25.38 -6.00 -1.05
CA THR A 40 23.99 -5.76 -1.44
C THR A 40 23.75 -6.24 -2.87
N LYS A 41 22.78 -7.12 -3.08
CA LYS A 41 22.32 -7.60 -4.38
C LYS A 41 21.07 -6.85 -4.82
N PHE A 42 20.88 -6.72 -6.13
CA PHE A 42 19.62 -6.16 -6.66
C PHE A 42 18.40 -6.99 -6.24
N GLU A 43 18.58 -8.30 -6.07
CA GLU A 43 17.53 -9.21 -5.59
C GLU A 43 17.06 -8.90 -4.15
N ASP A 44 17.92 -8.34 -3.31
CA ASP A 44 17.55 -7.93 -1.94
C ASP A 44 16.50 -6.81 -2.00
N ILE A 45 16.70 -5.84 -2.90
CA ILE A 45 15.76 -4.74 -3.14
C ILE A 45 14.43 -5.28 -3.68
N LEU A 46 14.48 -6.23 -4.62
CA LEU A 46 13.28 -6.88 -5.16
C LEU A 46 12.52 -7.67 -4.09
N THR A 47 13.24 -8.33 -3.19
CA THR A 47 12.65 -9.09 -2.09
C THR A 47 11.89 -8.18 -1.14
N LEU A 48 12.49 -7.04 -0.77
CA LEU A 48 11.82 -6.01 0.04
C LEU A 48 10.56 -5.47 -0.64
N TYR A 49 10.64 -5.16 -1.93
CA TYR A 49 9.48 -4.73 -2.72
C TYR A 49 8.36 -5.78 -2.74
N ARG A 50 8.71 -7.05 -2.99
CA ARG A 50 7.74 -8.16 -3.05
C ARG A 50 7.09 -8.40 -1.69
N LEU A 51 7.86 -8.29 -0.61
CA LEU A 51 7.34 -8.40 0.75
C LEU A 51 6.31 -7.31 1.03
N ASP A 52 6.67 -6.05 0.78
CA ASP A 52 5.78 -4.89 0.97
C ASP A 52 4.49 -5.01 0.14
N ARG A 53 4.58 -5.46 -1.11
CA ARG A 53 3.42 -5.75 -1.96
C ARG A 53 2.51 -6.80 -1.35
N LYS A 54 3.05 -7.96 -0.96
CA LYS A 54 2.26 -9.04 -0.35
C LYS A 54 1.61 -8.59 0.96
N LEU A 55 2.34 -7.82 1.78
CA LEU A 55 1.81 -7.29 3.03
C LEU A 55 0.69 -6.29 2.77
N SER A 56 0.87 -5.38 1.82
CA SER A 56 -0.15 -4.41 1.40
C SER A 56 -1.42 -5.13 0.93
N ASP A 57 -1.28 -6.13 0.05
CA ASP A 57 -2.42 -6.90 -0.47
C ASP A 57 -3.20 -7.60 0.67
N LEU A 58 -2.49 -8.18 1.65
CA LEU A 58 -3.10 -8.79 2.83
C LEU A 58 -3.83 -7.76 3.70
N ILE A 59 -3.19 -6.62 3.99
CA ILE A 59 -3.77 -5.55 4.80
C ILE A 59 -5.02 -4.99 4.12
N PHE A 60 -4.95 -4.67 2.82
CA PHE A 60 -6.10 -4.17 2.07
C PHE A 60 -7.25 -5.18 2.07
N SER A 61 -6.96 -6.47 1.87
CA SER A 61 -7.98 -7.52 1.95
C SER A 61 -8.71 -7.54 3.30
N MET A 62 -7.98 -7.37 4.40
CA MET A 62 -8.57 -7.33 5.74
C MET A 62 -9.34 -6.03 6.00
N ILE A 63 -8.79 -4.88 5.60
CA ILE A 63 -9.46 -3.57 5.70
C ILE A 63 -10.78 -3.57 4.92
N SER A 64 -10.81 -4.14 3.71
CA SER A 64 -12.04 -4.23 2.92
C SER A 64 -13.14 -5.04 3.62
N LYS A 65 -12.80 -6.12 4.34
CA LYS A 65 -13.78 -6.88 5.12
C LYS A 65 -14.33 -6.07 6.30
N ILE A 66 -13.46 -5.34 6.99
CA ILE A 66 -13.84 -4.44 8.10
C ILE A 66 -14.76 -3.33 7.58
N GLU A 67 -14.41 -2.71 6.45
CA GLU A 67 -15.19 -1.64 5.83
C GLU A 67 -16.60 -2.09 5.46
N VAL A 68 -16.74 -3.28 4.85
CA VAL A 68 -18.05 -3.84 4.49
C VAL A 68 -18.90 -4.10 5.74
N ALA A 69 -18.33 -4.74 6.77
CA ALA A 69 -19.04 -5.01 8.02
C ALA A 69 -19.46 -3.72 8.73
N LEU A 70 -18.54 -2.75 8.83
CA LEU A 70 -18.82 -1.46 9.46
C LEU A 70 -19.93 -0.71 8.74
N LYS A 71 -19.88 -0.63 7.40
CA LYS A 71 -20.93 0.03 6.61
C LYS A 71 -22.29 -0.65 6.79
N ALA A 72 -22.34 -1.98 6.81
CA ALA A 72 -23.59 -2.71 7.02
C ALA A 72 -24.21 -2.38 8.39
N HIS A 73 -23.43 -2.47 9.47
CA HIS A 73 -23.91 -2.13 10.82
C HIS A 73 -24.28 -0.66 10.98
N LEU A 74 -23.55 0.24 10.31
CA LEU A 74 -23.87 1.67 10.35
C LEU A 74 -25.19 1.97 9.65
N VAL A 75 -25.45 1.37 8.48
CA VAL A 75 -26.75 1.50 7.79
C VAL A 75 -27.87 0.96 8.68
N GLU A 76 -27.69 -0.24 9.24
CA GLU A 76 -28.67 -0.88 10.12
C GLU A 76 -29.03 -0.01 11.32
N ALA A 77 -28.03 0.58 12.00
CA ALA A 77 -28.25 1.48 13.12
C ALA A 77 -29.02 2.75 12.72
N LEU A 78 -28.87 3.21 11.48
CA LEU A 78 -29.54 4.41 10.95
C LEU A 78 -30.90 4.13 10.31
N LEU A 79 -31.32 2.86 10.19
CA LEU A 79 -32.66 2.50 9.65
C LEU A 79 -33.81 3.05 10.50
N ILE A 80 -33.56 3.51 11.73
CA ILE A 80 -34.53 4.28 12.52
C ILE A 80 -35.08 5.52 11.77
N HIS A 81 -34.34 6.02 10.77
CA HIS A 81 -34.76 7.12 9.92
C HIS A 81 -35.63 6.70 8.72
N GLY A 82 -35.85 5.40 8.52
CA GLY A 82 -36.74 4.86 7.48
C GLY A 82 -36.19 4.91 6.05
N ASP A 83 -34.90 5.25 5.87
CA ASP A 83 -34.24 5.31 4.57
C ASP A 83 -33.07 4.32 4.49
N ALA A 84 -33.10 3.44 3.50
CA ALA A 84 -32.03 2.47 3.24
C ALA A 84 -30.76 3.11 2.65
N LEU A 85 -30.86 4.34 2.12
CA LEU A 85 -29.74 5.10 1.57
C LEU A 85 -29.27 6.22 2.49
N ILE A 86 -29.65 6.19 3.76
CA ILE A 86 -29.40 7.24 4.76
C ILE A 86 -27.94 7.68 4.88
N LEU A 87 -26.96 6.82 4.55
CA LEU A 87 -25.54 7.20 4.49
C LEU A 87 -25.22 8.28 3.46
N LYS A 88 -26.07 8.47 2.45
CA LYS A 88 -25.92 9.53 1.44
C LYS A 88 -26.54 10.85 1.89
N ASP A 89 -27.37 10.83 2.93
CA ASP A 89 -27.98 12.03 3.47
C ASP A 89 -27.03 12.69 4.49
N SER A 90 -26.40 13.79 4.09
CA SER A 90 -25.51 14.53 4.98
C SER A 90 -26.23 15.26 6.11
N SER A 91 -27.57 15.37 6.06
CA SER A 91 -28.37 16.11 7.04
C SER A 91 -28.41 15.45 8.42
N ILE A 92 -28.23 14.13 8.49
CA ILE A 92 -28.22 13.35 9.74
C ILE A 92 -26.89 13.45 10.51
N PHE A 93 -25.83 13.94 9.89
CA PHE A 93 -24.53 14.08 10.53
C PHE A 93 -24.34 15.48 11.13
N LYS A 94 -23.80 15.54 12.36
CA LYS A 94 -23.60 16.78 13.12
C LYS A 94 -22.62 17.74 12.44
N GLU A 95 -21.59 17.22 11.78
CA GLU A 95 -20.55 18.00 11.09
C GLU A 95 -20.59 17.81 9.57
N LYS A 96 -21.41 18.63 8.91
CA LYS A 96 -21.65 18.59 7.46
C LYS A 96 -20.43 18.91 6.57
N LYS A 97 -19.33 19.40 7.15
CA LYS A 97 -18.12 19.82 6.39
C LYS A 97 -17.12 18.70 6.15
N ILE A 98 -17.26 17.57 6.85
CA ILE A 98 -16.34 16.43 6.77
C ILE A 98 -16.87 15.36 5.79
N TYR A 99 -18.13 15.49 5.36
CA TYR A 99 -18.82 14.59 4.41
C TYR A 99 -19.13 15.28 3.08
#